data_AF-A0A9R0QNA2-F1
#
_entry.id   AF-A0A9R0QNA2-F1
#
_cell.length_a   1.000
_cell.length_b   1.000
_cell.length_c   1.000
_cell.angle_alpha   90.00
_cell.angle_beta   90.00
_cell.angle_gamma   90.00
#
_symmetry.space_group_name_H-M   'P 1'
#
loop_
_entity.id
_entity.type
_entity.pdbx_description
1 polymer ?
#
loop_
_entity_poly.entity_id
_entity_poly.type
_entity_poly.pdbx_seq_one_letter_code
_entity_poly.pdbx_strand_id
1 'polypeptide(L)'
;MGLGGMRGGIGGGGAGSGERWRWILFLSLVSVSFLLSFLFLFLSAYSSPTRLRLPGLTTARAAAGVRRGPDALPCLAYLLIGARGDGHRLLRLLLAVYHPRNRYILHLSADASHEERRDLAAGVAAAAPAAVSFDNVALVGTPTAGTPVGSSGLAGTLRAAAVLLRLHPDWDWFITLNAADYPLVTQDDLIHALSYVPREFNFIDHTSDIGRKESEKVQSMIVDAGIYLSGRTNFFRATQKRPSPDAFKFFTGSPWVILNRRFIEYCVLGWENLPRLLLMYFNNVMLPQEGYFHSVICNSLDFRNSTVNNDLRYKVWDDPPQTEPLFLTMAHYDKMVNSGQPFARRFQANGPLLDKIDEKLLKRPGHGPVPGAWCAGRKSWFIDPCSQWSDVNVVKPGPQALKLQKYINRTLEEADSGAKSCRL
;
A
#
# COMPACT_ATOMS: atom_id res chain seq x y z
N MET A 1 84.31 -15.88 -64.97
CA MET A 1 83.79 -15.45 -66.30
C MET A 1 82.79 -16.51 -66.73
N GLY A 2 81.53 -16.28 -67.08
CA GLY A 2 80.63 -15.12 -67.12
C GLY A 2 79.20 -15.66 -66.89
N LEU A 3 78.33 -14.90 -66.23
CA LEU A 3 77.18 -14.20 -66.82
C LEU A 3 76.11 -15.10 -67.48
N GLY A 4 74.91 -15.06 -66.89
CA GLY A 4 73.68 -14.87 -67.66
C GLY A 4 72.58 -15.91 -67.48
N GLY A 5 71.36 -15.43 -67.17
CA GLY A 5 70.15 -16.00 -67.78
C GLY A 5 69.08 -16.62 -66.88
N MET A 6 68.29 -15.75 -66.26
CA MET A 6 66.81 -15.75 -66.15
C MET A 6 65.95 -17.03 -66.36
N ARG A 7 64.94 -17.10 -65.48
CA ARG A 7 63.51 -17.48 -65.66
C ARG A 7 63.11 -18.97 -65.70
N GLY A 8 62.37 -19.34 -64.64
CA GLY A 8 60.94 -19.64 -64.77
C GLY A 8 60.50 -21.07 -64.45
N GLY A 9 59.61 -21.20 -63.46
CA GLY A 9 58.54 -22.21 -63.53
C GLY A 9 58.38 -23.18 -62.35
N ILE A 10 57.57 -22.77 -61.38
CA ILE A 10 56.48 -23.52 -60.72
C ILE A 10 56.80 -24.90 -60.10
N GLY A 11 56.66 -24.96 -58.78
CA GLY A 11 56.35 -26.19 -58.04
C GLY A 11 55.34 -25.86 -56.93
N GLY A 12 54.06 -26.17 -57.18
CA GLY A 12 53.01 -26.06 -56.18
C GLY A 12 53.16 -27.10 -55.08
N GLY A 13 52.94 -26.68 -53.84
CA GLY A 13 52.76 -27.54 -52.67
C GLY A 13 51.55 -27.06 -51.90
N GLY A 14 50.50 -27.88 -51.87
CA GLY A 14 49.23 -27.56 -51.23
C GLY A 14 49.33 -27.53 -49.70
N ALA A 15 48.73 -26.50 -49.11
CA ALA A 15 48.09 -26.55 -47.80
C ALA A 15 46.62 -26.20 -48.08
N GLY A 16 45.68 -27.14 -48.11
CA GLY A 16 45.46 -28.18 -47.12
C GLY A 16 44.21 -27.74 -46.35
N SER A 17 43.04 -28.16 -46.82
CA SER A 17 41.70 -27.72 -46.41
C SER A 17 41.45 -27.70 -44.88
N GLY A 18 42.27 -28.39 -44.07
CA GLY A 18 42.14 -28.47 -42.62
C GLY A 18 42.26 -27.15 -41.86
N GLU A 19 43.08 -26.19 -42.31
CA GLU A 19 43.17 -24.89 -41.63
C GLU A 19 41.89 -24.06 -41.82
N ARG A 20 41.30 -24.11 -43.01
CA ARG A 20 40.05 -23.42 -43.33
C ARG A 20 38.89 -23.90 -42.45
N TRP A 21 38.80 -25.21 -42.20
CA TRP A 21 37.77 -25.77 -41.32
C TRP A 21 37.95 -25.36 -39.86
N ARG A 22 39.19 -25.23 -39.37
CA ARG A 22 39.46 -24.72 -38.01
C ARG A 22 39.03 -23.27 -37.86
N TRP A 23 39.24 -22.43 -38.88
CA TRP A 23 38.77 -21.04 -38.87
C TRP A 23 37.25 -20.91 -38.95
N ILE A 24 36.55 -21.73 -39.74
CA ILE A 24 35.07 -21.64 -39.78
C ILE A 24 34.46 -22.18 -38.49
N LEU A 25 35.04 -23.21 -37.89
CA LEU A 25 34.62 -23.71 -36.57
C LEU A 25 34.84 -22.66 -35.49
N PHE A 26 36.02 -22.01 -35.46
CA PHE A 26 36.30 -20.93 -34.52
C PHE A 26 35.33 -19.74 -34.69
N LEU A 27 35.08 -19.29 -35.92
CA LEU A 27 34.13 -18.21 -36.20
C LEU A 27 32.68 -18.59 -35.84
N SER A 28 32.28 -19.84 -36.06
CA SER A 28 30.97 -20.33 -35.65
C SER A 28 30.80 -20.36 -34.12
N LEU A 29 31.84 -20.77 -33.38
CA LEU A 29 31.86 -20.78 -31.92
C LEU A 29 31.79 -19.37 -31.34
N VAL A 30 32.53 -18.42 -31.93
CA VAL A 30 32.46 -17.01 -31.56
C VAL A 30 31.07 -16.43 -31.87
N SER A 31 30.48 -16.76 -33.03
CA SER A 31 29.13 -16.31 -33.38
C SER A 31 28.06 -16.87 -32.43
N VAL A 32 28.15 -18.15 -32.07
CA VAL A 32 27.22 -18.79 -31.14
C VAL A 32 27.39 -18.23 -29.73
N SER A 33 28.63 -18.00 -29.28
CA SER A 33 28.89 -17.36 -28.00
C SER A 33 28.36 -15.92 -27.97
N PHE A 34 28.48 -15.17 -29.06
CA PHE A 34 27.96 -13.80 -29.16
C PHE A 34 26.43 -13.78 -29.14
N LEU A 35 25.78 -14.70 -29.85
CA LEU A 35 24.33 -14.87 -29.83
C LEU A 35 23.81 -15.29 -28.45
N LEU A 36 24.51 -16.20 -27.76
CA LEU A 36 24.18 -16.62 -26.40
C LEU A 36 24.37 -15.47 -25.41
N SER A 37 25.46 -14.70 -25.48
CA SER A 37 25.65 -13.52 -24.65
C SER A 37 24.60 -12.44 -24.93
N PHE A 38 24.22 -12.24 -26.19
CA PHE A 38 23.13 -11.31 -26.55
C PHE A 38 21.78 -11.79 -26.02
N LEU A 39 21.50 -13.10 -26.10
CA LEU A 39 20.30 -13.71 -25.52
C LEU A 39 20.28 -13.60 -24.00
N PHE A 40 21.41 -13.81 -23.32
CA PHE A 40 21.55 -13.60 -21.88
C PHE A 40 21.36 -12.14 -21.48
N LEU A 41 21.90 -11.19 -22.26
CA LEU A 41 21.64 -9.77 -22.05
C LEU A 41 20.17 -9.42 -22.27
N PHE A 42 19.52 -9.97 -23.30
CA PHE A 42 18.09 -9.82 -23.55
C PHE A 42 17.26 -10.40 -22.40
N LEU A 43 17.52 -11.65 -22.01
CA LEU A 43 16.85 -12.33 -20.90
C LEU A 43 17.08 -11.59 -19.58
N SER A 44 18.27 -11.02 -19.34
CA SER A 44 18.56 -10.18 -18.16
C SER A 44 17.85 -8.82 -18.20
N ALA A 45 17.59 -8.27 -19.39
CA ALA A 45 16.74 -7.09 -19.56
C ALA A 45 15.25 -7.39 -19.29
N TYR A 46 14.79 -8.61 -19.62
CA TYR A 46 13.44 -9.07 -19.31
C TYR A 46 13.26 -9.55 -17.87
N SER A 47 14.32 -10.00 -17.21
CA SER A 47 14.30 -10.49 -15.81
C SER A 47 14.85 -9.49 -14.80
N SER A 48 15.26 -8.30 -15.23
CA SER A 48 15.63 -7.23 -14.30
C SER A 48 14.40 -6.82 -13.47
N PRO A 49 14.43 -6.95 -12.13
CA PRO A 49 13.45 -6.26 -11.30
C PRO A 49 13.60 -4.77 -11.59
N THR A 50 12.46 -4.13 -11.83
CA THR A 50 12.24 -2.71 -12.08
C THR A 50 13.44 -1.86 -11.63
N ARG A 51 14.34 -1.51 -12.55
CA ARG A 51 15.40 -0.53 -12.25
C ARG A 51 14.69 0.74 -11.79
N LEU A 52 15.11 1.27 -10.65
CA LEU A 52 14.76 2.61 -10.16
C LEU A 52 14.83 3.58 -11.35
N ARG A 53 13.66 3.99 -11.85
CA ARG A 53 13.56 5.08 -12.81
C ARG A 53 14.02 6.31 -12.04
N LEU A 54 15.10 6.96 -12.47
CA LEU A 54 15.37 8.31 -11.98
C LEU A 54 14.12 9.15 -12.31
N PRO A 55 13.62 9.97 -11.37
CA PRO A 55 12.52 10.87 -11.65
C PRO A 55 12.87 11.71 -12.88
N GLY A 56 11.97 11.79 -13.86
CA GLY A 56 12.14 12.72 -14.97
C GLY A 56 12.22 14.16 -14.44
N LEU A 57 12.86 15.07 -15.19
CA LEU A 57 13.03 16.47 -14.76
C LEU A 57 11.68 17.15 -14.41
N THR A 58 10.61 16.76 -15.11
CA THR A 58 9.24 17.21 -14.85
C THR A 58 8.67 16.67 -13.53
N THR A 59 8.93 15.41 -13.20
CA THR A 59 8.44 14.80 -11.95
C THR A 59 9.20 15.31 -10.74
N ALA A 60 10.52 15.50 -10.88
CA ALA A 60 11.34 16.14 -9.86
C ALA A 60 10.84 17.56 -9.53
N ARG A 61 10.47 18.35 -10.55
CA ARG A 61 9.96 19.71 -10.36
C ARG A 61 8.57 19.75 -9.71
N ALA A 62 7.67 18.84 -10.08
CA ALA A 62 6.36 18.74 -9.46
C ALA A 62 6.47 18.31 -7.98
N ALA A 63 7.29 17.30 -7.69
CA ALA A 63 7.53 16.84 -6.33
C ALA A 63 8.21 17.90 -5.44
N ALA A 64 9.14 18.69 -5.99
CA ALA A 64 9.82 19.77 -5.28
C ALA A 64 8.89 20.91 -4.84
N GLY A 65 7.72 21.05 -5.46
CA GLY A 65 6.71 22.06 -5.08
C GLY A 65 5.94 21.71 -3.80
N VAL A 66 6.03 20.48 -3.28
CA VAL A 66 5.29 20.08 -2.08
C VAL A 66 6.10 20.42 -0.82
N ARG A 67 5.56 21.29 0.03
CA ARG A 67 6.11 21.62 1.35
C ARG A 67 5.93 20.43 2.30
N ARG A 68 6.98 20.15 3.07
CA ARG A 68 7.07 19.02 4.00
C ARG A 68 7.54 19.49 5.37
N GLY A 69 7.33 18.67 6.38
CA GLY A 69 7.78 18.92 7.75
C GLY A 69 6.66 19.35 8.70
N PRO A 70 7.01 19.66 9.96
CA PRO A 70 6.05 19.91 11.04
C PRO A 70 5.12 21.10 10.79
N ASP A 71 5.62 22.15 10.15
CA ASP A 71 4.87 23.39 9.88
C ASP A 71 4.04 23.34 8.58
N ALA A 72 4.21 22.28 7.78
CA ALA A 72 3.45 22.07 6.55
C ALA A 72 2.15 21.32 6.82
N LEU A 73 1.23 21.30 5.85
CA LEU A 73 0.07 20.41 5.92
C LEU A 73 0.50 18.94 5.94
N PRO A 74 -0.25 18.06 6.64
CA PRO A 74 0.14 16.67 6.75
C PRO A 74 0.15 15.94 5.40
N CYS A 75 1.04 14.97 5.31
CA CYS A 75 1.13 14.03 4.21
C CYS A 75 0.68 12.64 4.66
N LEU A 76 -0.33 12.12 3.96
CA LEU A 76 -0.89 10.81 4.25
C LEU A 76 -0.26 9.76 3.33
N ALA A 77 0.10 8.63 3.90
CA ALA A 77 0.65 7.46 3.21
C ALA A 77 -0.40 6.35 3.22
N TYR A 78 -0.99 6.06 2.07
CA TYR A 78 -2.03 5.05 1.93
C TYR A 78 -1.45 3.73 1.46
N LEU A 79 -1.86 2.64 2.11
CA LEU A 79 -1.82 1.29 1.55
C LEU A 79 -3.24 0.91 1.14
N LEU A 80 -3.48 0.75 -0.17
CA LEU A 80 -4.75 0.33 -0.74
C LEU A 80 -4.64 -1.14 -1.17
N ILE A 81 -5.44 -2.01 -0.56
CA ILE A 81 -5.35 -3.47 -0.69
C ILE A 81 -6.58 -4.02 -1.43
N GLY A 82 -6.36 -4.81 -2.48
CA GLY A 82 -7.39 -5.53 -3.21
C GLY A 82 -7.04 -6.99 -3.42
N ALA A 83 -8.08 -7.81 -3.59
CA ALA A 83 -7.95 -9.19 -4.02
C ALA A 83 -8.11 -9.33 -5.54
N ARG A 84 -8.10 -10.57 -6.05
CA ARG A 84 -8.51 -10.87 -7.43
C ARG A 84 -9.89 -10.27 -7.72
N GLY A 85 -9.99 -9.53 -8.82
CA GLY A 85 -11.24 -8.88 -9.27
C GLY A 85 -11.49 -7.51 -8.65
N ASP A 86 -10.64 -7.05 -7.72
CA ASP A 86 -10.77 -5.73 -7.10
C ASP A 86 -10.08 -4.61 -7.89
N GLY A 87 -9.39 -4.88 -9.02
CA GLY A 87 -8.64 -3.87 -9.77
C GLY A 87 -9.41 -2.57 -10.03
N HIS A 88 -10.64 -2.66 -10.55
CA HIS A 88 -11.49 -1.48 -10.78
C HIS A 88 -11.92 -0.77 -9.48
N ARG A 89 -12.17 -1.53 -8.40
CA ARG A 89 -12.53 -0.97 -7.10
C ARG A 89 -11.36 -0.23 -6.48
N LEU A 90 -10.16 -0.78 -6.62
CA LEU A 90 -8.92 -0.17 -6.15
C LEU A 90 -8.61 1.12 -6.91
N LEU A 91 -8.83 1.13 -8.24
CA LEU A 91 -8.72 2.35 -9.04
C LEU A 91 -9.73 3.41 -8.57
N ARG A 92 -11.01 3.05 -8.41
CA ARG A 92 -12.04 3.97 -7.91
C ARG A 92 -11.69 4.52 -6.53
N LEU A 93 -11.26 3.66 -5.61
CA LEU A 93 -10.84 4.04 -4.27
C LEU A 93 -9.65 4.99 -4.31
N LEU A 94 -8.60 4.67 -5.09
CA LEU A 94 -7.45 5.56 -5.27
C LEU A 94 -7.90 6.94 -5.72
N LEU A 95 -8.72 7.04 -6.77
CA LEU A 95 -9.20 8.32 -7.28
C LEU A 95 -10.03 9.07 -6.23
N ALA A 96 -10.80 8.35 -5.41
CA ALA A 96 -11.55 8.94 -4.29
C ALA A 96 -10.66 9.51 -3.19
N VAL A 97 -9.48 8.94 -2.95
CA VAL A 97 -8.52 9.39 -1.92
C VAL A 97 -7.29 10.09 -2.49
N TYR A 98 -7.23 10.36 -3.80
CA TYR A 98 -6.03 10.89 -4.44
C TYR A 98 -5.81 12.37 -4.13
N HIS A 99 -4.57 12.72 -3.79
CA HIS A 99 -4.09 14.08 -3.63
C HIS A 99 -2.57 14.12 -3.90
N PRO A 100 -2.03 15.08 -4.68
CA PRO A 100 -0.61 15.13 -5.08
C PRO A 100 0.41 15.09 -3.93
N ARG A 101 0.05 15.66 -2.77
CA ARG A 101 0.91 15.66 -1.57
C ARG A 101 1.08 14.28 -0.93
N ASN A 102 0.08 13.41 -1.03
CA ASN A 102 0.06 12.12 -0.34
C ASN A 102 0.91 11.08 -1.07
N ARG A 103 1.06 9.89 -0.47
CA ARG A 103 1.75 8.73 -1.02
C ARG A 103 0.81 7.53 -1.07
N TYR A 104 0.93 6.71 -2.10
CA TYR A 104 0.04 5.58 -2.31
C TYR A 104 0.83 4.34 -2.70
N ILE A 105 0.59 3.25 -1.99
CA ILE A 105 0.95 1.90 -2.41
C ILE A 105 -0.33 1.15 -2.72
N LEU A 106 -0.44 0.67 -3.94
CA LEU A 106 -1.47 -0.25 -4.38
C LEU A 106 -0.95 -1.69 -4.27
N HIS A 107 -1.72 -2.55 -3.64
CA HIS A 107 -1.42 -3.98 -3.54
C HIS A 107 -2.62 -4.79 -4.03
N LEU A 108 -2.44 -5.53 -5.12
CA LEU A 108 -3.34 -6.60 -5.53
C LEU A 108 -2.70 -7.93 -5.13
N SER A 109 -3.42 -8.74 -4.37
CA SER A 109 -2.96 -10.04 -3.87
C SER A 109 -2.43 -10.96 -4.97
N ALA A 110 -1.57 -11.91 -4.61
CA ALA A 110 -0.87 -12.78 -5.56
C ALA A 110 -1.79 -13.57 -6.51
N ASP A 111 -3.02 -13.86 -6.11
CA ASP A 111 -4.03 -14.52 -6.93
C ASP A 111 -4.67 -13.62 -8.00
N ALA A 112 -4.51 -12.29 -7.97
CA ALA A 112 -4.87 -11.45 -9.11
C ALA A 112 -3.99 -11.76 -10.35
N SER A 113 -4.51 -11.56 -11.56
CA SER A 113 -3.73 -11.84 -12.78
C SER A 113 -2.68 -10.75 -13.04
N HIS A 114 -1.66 -11.06 -13.85
CA HIS A 114 -0.71 -10.02 -14.30
C HIS A 114 -1.40 -8.97 -15.18
N GLU A 115 -2.42 -9.38 -15.94
CA GLU A 115 -3.24 -8.48 -16.75
C GLU A 115 -4.00 -7.49 -15.88
N GLU A 116 -4.71 -7.94 -14.85
CA GLU A 116 -5.44 -7.07 -13.93
C GLU A 116 -4.53 -6.01 -13.27
N ARG A 117 -3.30 -6.40 -12.91
CA ARG A 117 -2.30 -5.46 -12.37
C ARG A 117 -1.83 -4.44 -13.42
N ARG A 118 -1.63 -4.86 -14.67
CA ARG A 118 -1.28 -3.94 -15.77
C ARG A 118 -2.42 -2.99 -16.07
N ASP A 119 -3.65 -3.47 -16.08
CA ASP A 119 -4.85 -2.67 -16.32
C ASP A 119 -5.06 -1.65 -15.21
N LEU A 120 -4.83 -2.04 -13.95
CA LEU A 120 -4.83 -1.09 -12.84
C LEU A 120 -3.75 -0.01 -13.04
N ALA A 121 -2.50 -0.38 -13.36
CA ALA A 121 -1.44 0.59 -13.58
C ALA A 121 -1.74 1.54 -14.76
N ALA A 122 -2.26 1.02 -15.87
CA ALA A 122 -2.68 1.81 -17.02
C ALA A 122 -3.86 2.74 -16.67
N GLY A 123 -4.82 2.24 -15.91
CA GLY A 123 -5.98 3.00 -15.43
C GLY A 123 -5.57 4.15 -14.51
N VAL A 124 -4.60 3.95 -13.62
CA VAL A 124 -4.04 5.03 -12.79
C VAL A 124 -3.42 6.12 -13.65
N ALA A 125 -2.57 5.73 -14.61
CA ALA A 125 -1.89 6.69 -15.49
C ALA A 125 -2.88 7.48 -16.37
N ALA A 126 -3.95 6.83 -16.82
CA ALA A 126 -4.99 7.45 -17.64
C ALA A 126 -5.93 8.37 -16.84
N ALA A 127 -6.37 7.93 -15.66
CA ALA A 127 -7.38 8.64 -14.87
C ALA A 127 -6.80 9.75 -13.97
N ALA A 128 -5.50 9.70 -13.65
CA ALA A 128 -4.84 10.69 -12.80
C ALA A 128 -3.47 11.10 -13.36
N PRO A 129 -3.40 12.01 -14.36
CA PRO A 129 -2.13 12.51 -14.90
C PRO A 129 -1.21 13.13 -13.83
N ALA A 130 -1.79 13.69 -12.78
CA ALA A 130 -1.06 14.17 -11.62
C ALA A 130 -0.30 13.03 -10.90
N ALA A 131 -0.82 11.80 -10.85
CA ALA A 131 -0.14 10.68 -10.19
C ALA A 131 1.19 10.34 -10.88
N VAL A 132 1.21 10.42 -12.21
CA VAL A 132 2.43 10.24 -13.02
C VAL A 132 3.39 11.41 -12.81
N SER A 133 2.86 12.63 -12.72
CA SER A 133 3.67 13.84 -12.60
C SER A 133 4.29 13.99 -11.21
N PHE A 134 3.58 13.64 -10.14
CA PHE A 134 4.08 13.69 -8.77
C PHE A 134 4.81 12.41 -8.34
N ASP A 135 4.76 11.37 -9.17
CA ASP A 135 5.39 10.06 -8.92
C ASP A 135 5.09 9.53 -7.51
N ASN A 136 3.82 9.63 -7.11
CA ASN A 136 3.38 9.40 -5.74
C ASN A 136 2.46 8.18 -5.58
N VAL A 137 2.29 7.40 -6.65
CA VAL A 137 1.53 6.14 -6.66
C VAL A 137 2.42 5.00 -7.15
N ALA A 138 2.60 3.98 -6.31
CA ALA A 138 3.36 2.78 -6.63
C ALA A 138 2.46 1.54 -6.57
N LEU A 139 2.58 0.64 -7.55
CA LEU A 139 1.93 -0.67 -7.54
C LEU A 139 2.94 -1.75 -7.13
N VAL A 140 2.58 -2.62 -6.19
CA VAL A 140 3.46 -3.71 -5.75
C VAL A 140 3.67 -4.73 -6.88
N GLY A 141 4.89 -4.81 -7.40
CA GLY A 141 5.23 -5.72 -8.51
C GLY A 141 5.32 -7.20 -8.13
N THR A 142 5.77 -7.52 -6.91
CA THR A 142 5.81 -8.89 -6.38
C THR A 142 4.82 -9.00 -5.22
N PRO A 143 3.57 -9.38 -5.49
CA PRO A 143 2.51 -9.34 -4.50
C PRO A 143 2.62 -10.49 -3.48
N THR A 144 2.29 -10.20 -2.23
CA THR A 144 2.05 -11.21 -1.19
C THR A 144 0.74 -11.95 -1.41
N ALA A 145 0.62 -13.17 -0.86
CA ALA A 145 -0.65 -13.90 -0.82
C ALA A 145 -1.74 -13.07 -0.11
N GLY A 146 -2.96 -13.12 -0.64
CA GLY A 146 -4.12 -12.44 -0.06
C GLY A 146 -4.80 -13.30 0.98
N THR A 147 -4.09 -13.79 2.00
CA THR A 147 -4.70 -14.58 3.09
C THR A 147 -5.27 -13.61 4.14
N PRO A 148 -6.59 -13.45 4.30
CA PRO A 148 -7.12 -12.56 5.33
C PRO A 148 -6.80 -13.08 6.74
N VAL A 149 -6.70 -14.40 6.87
CA VAL A 149 -6.55 -15.10 8.16
C VAL A 149 -5.09 -15.26 8.59
N GLY A 150 -4.14 -15.29 7.66
CA GLY A 150 -2.75 -15.68 7.91
C GLY A 150 -1.77 -14.52 8.08
N SER A 151 -0.53 -14.83 8.44
CA SER A 151 0.55 -13.85 8.67
C SER A 151 1.10 -13.19 7.41
N SER A 152 0.87 -13.76 6.23
CA SER A 152 1.34 -13.19 4.97
C SER A 152 0.70 -11.83 4.67
N GLY A 153 -0.57 -11.62 5.06
CA GLY A 153 -1.22 -10.30 4.99
C GLY A 153 -0.49 -9.24 5.83
N LEU A 154 -0.13 -9.58 7.07
CA LEU A 154 0.66 -8.69 7.95
C LEU A 154 2.05 -8.40 7.35
N ALA A 155 2.73 -9.42 6.82
CA ALA A 155 4.01 -9.25 6.13
C ALA A 155 3.89 -8.32 4.90
N GLY A 156 2.78 -8.41 4.15
CA GLY A 156 2.46 -7.50 3.05
C GLY A 156 2.32 -6.05 3.52
N THR A 157 1.60 -5.81 4.62
CA THR A 157 1.45 -4.47 5.23
C THR A 157 2.80 -3.90 5.68
N LEU A 158 3.61 -4.68 6.40
CA LEU A 158 4.92 -4.25 6.87
C LEU A 158 5.91 -4.00 5.73
N ARG A 159 5.82 -4.80 4.67
CA ARG A 159 6.61 -4.57 3.46
C ARG A 159 6.23 -3.23 2.80
N ALA A 160 4.95 -2.95 2.64
CA ALA A 160 4.49 -1.68 2.09
C ALA A 160 4.96 -0.49 2.95
N ALA A 161 4.83 -0.61 4.27
CA ALA A 161 5.36 0.37 5.21
C ALA A 161 6.88 0.58 5.04
N ALA A 162 7.66 -0.50 4.96
CA ALA A 162 9.11 -0.42 4.74
C ALA A 162 9.47 0.26 3.40
N VAL A 163 8.71 -0.01 2.33
CA VAL A 163 8.88 0.66 1.04
C VAL A 163 8.58 2.15 1.16
N LEU A 164 7.49 2.54 1.83
CA LEU A 164 7.17 3.95 2.07
C LEU A 164 8.25 4.65 2.89
N LEU A 165 8.77 4.01 3.93
CA LEU A 165 9.87 4.56 4.73
C LEU A 165 11.13 4.81 3.89
N ARG A 166 11.43 3.89 2.96
CA ARG A 166 12.62 3.95 2.09
C ARG A 166 12.49 4.97 0.96
N LEU A 167 11.32 5.05 0.32
CA LEU A 167 11.11 5.89 -0.86
C LEU A 167 10.68 7.32 -0.51
N HIS A 168 10.00 7.50 0.63
CA HIS A 168 9.40 8.76 1.01
C HIS A 168 9.66 9.04 2.50
N PRO A 169 10.63 9.89 2.84
CA PRO A 169 10.91 10.22 4.23
C PRO A 169 9.85 11.11 4.89
N ASP A 170 8.99 11.76 4.10
CA ASP A 170 8.24 12.96 4.54
C ASP A 170 6.72 12.77 4.69
N TRP A 171 6.26 11.59 5.10
CA TRP A 171 4.84 11.34 5.39
C TRP A 171 4.60 11.22 6.90
N ASP A 172 3.37 11.52 7.35
CA ASP A 172 3.04 11.69 8.76
C ASP A 172 2.22 10.52 9.31
N TRP A 173 1.22 10.07 8.55
CA TRP A 173 0.36 8.96 8.92
C TRP A 173 0.27 7.91 7.84
N PHE A 174 0.38 6.65 8.25
CA PHE A 174 0.14 5.45 7.45
C PHE A 174 -1.30 4.97 7.63
N ILE A 175 -2.06 4.92 6.53
CA ILE A 175 -3.48 4.60 6.51
C ILE A 175 -3.70 3.34 5.67
N THR A 176 -4.32 2.31 6.24
CA THR A 176 -4.64 1.07 5.52
C THR A 176 -6.10 1.05 5.07
N LEU A 177 -6.37 0.90 3.78
CA LEU A 177 -7.72 0.71 3.24
C LEU A 177 -7.75 -0.52 2.34
N ASN A 178 -8.89 -1.18 2.24
CA ASN A 178 -9.12 -2.23 1.26
C ASN A 178 -10.21 -1.84 0.26
N ALA A 179 -10.41 -2.67 -0.77
CA ALA A 179 -11.41 -2.44 -1.82
C ALA A 179 -12.86 -2.30 -1.33
N ALA A 180 -13.15 -2.66 -0.07
CA ALA A 180 -14.46 -2.55 0.57
C ALA A 180 -14.62 -1.31 1.46
N ASP A 181 -13.57 -0.52 1.65
CA ASP A 181 -13.62 0.78 2.31
C ASP A 181 -13.91 1.91 1.28
N TYR A 182 -14.47 3.03 1.76
CA TYR A 182 -14.63 4.24 0.94
C TYR A 182 -14.57 5.52 1.79
N PRO A 183 -14.01 6.63 1.29
CA PRO A 183 -13.99 7.89 2.03
C PRO A 183 -15.37 8.55 2.08
N LEU A 184 -15.65 9.23 3.19
CA LEU A 184 -16.84 10.06 3.40
C LEU A 184 -16.55 11.57 3.34
N VAL A 185 -15.27 11.92 3.22
CA VAL A 185 -14.74 13.28 3.21
C VAL A 185 -13.75 13.43 2.06
N THR A 186 -13.56 14.66 1.57
CA THR A 186 -12.53 14.93 0.57
C THR A 186 -11.12 14.87 1.19
N GLN A 187 -10.09 14.76 0.37
CA GLN A 187 -8.71 14.83 0.87
C GLN A 187 -8.39 16.19 1.49
N ASP A 188 -8.90 17.28 0.91
CA ASP A 188 -8.77 18.62 1.49
C ASP A 188 -9.39 18.70 2.89
N ASP A 189 -10.59 18.10 3.08
CA ASP A 189 -11.24 18.01 4.40
C ASP A 189 -10.39 17.22 5.40
N LEU A 190 -9.91 16.04 5.00
CA LEU A 190 -9.14 15.15 5.86
C LEU A 190 -7.80 15.76 6.26
N ILE A 191 -7.08 16.32 5.29
CA ILE A 191 -5.81 17.03 5.53
C ILE A 191 -6.03 18.21 6.48
N HIS A 192 -7.07 19.01 6.23
CA HIS A 192 -7.39 20.15 7.07
C HIS A 192 -7.69 19.71 8.50
N ALA A 193 -8.56 18.72 8.70
CA ALA A 193 -8.89 18.22 10.03
C ALA A 193 -7.67 17.65 10.76
N LEU A 194 -6.84 16.85 10.07
CA LEU A 194 -5.63 16.26 10.64
C LEU A 194 -4.52 17.29 10.90
N SER A 195 -4.55 18.47 10.28
CA SER A 195 -3.58 19.54 10.58
C SER A 195 -3.70 20.08 12.01
N TYR A 196 -4.83 19.87 12.67
CA TYR A 196 -5.06 20.22 14.07
C TYR A 196 -4.76 19.07 15.05
N VAL A 197 -4.37 17.91 14.54
CA VAL A 197 -4.09 16.72 15.35
C VAL A 197 -2.58 16.62 15.56
N PRO A 198 -2.10 16.47 16.81
CA PRO A 198 -0.69 16.19 17.05
C PRO A 198 -0.26 14.89 16.34
N ARG A 199 0.85 14.97 15.58
CA ARG A 199 1.28 13.90 14.66
C ARG A 199 1.74 12.63 15.37
N GLU A 200 1.94 12.68 16.67
CA GLU A 200 2.23 11.53 17.51
C GLU A 200 1.03 10.61 17.72
N PHE A 201 -0.21 11.03 17.49
CA PHE A 201 -1.36 10.16 17.75
C PHE A 201 -1.54 9.05 16.72
N ASN A 202 -1.94 7.88 17.21
CA ASN A 202 -2.28 6.69 16.45
C ASN A 202 -3.76 6.34 16.68
N PHE A 203 -4.53 6.23 15.61
CA PHE A 203 -5.94 5.82 15.67
C PHE A 203 -6.03 4.31 15.43
N ILE A 204 -6.24 3.57 16.51
CA ILE A 204 -6.27 2.11 16.55
C ILE A 204 -7.34 1.65 17.55
N ASP A 205 -8.43 1.09 17.03
CA ASP A 205 -9.48 0.46 17.85
C ASP A 205 -8.92 -0.83 18.47
N HIS A 206 -8.88 -0.92 19.79
CA HIS A 206 -8.20 -2.00 20.51
C HIS A 206 -8.88 -2.35 21.84
N THR A 207 -8.72 -3.60 22.24
CA THR A 207 -9.10 -4.12 23.56
C THR A 207 -8.12 -5.20 24.01
N SER A 208 -7.91 -5.28 25.32
CA SER A 208 -7.27 -6.43 25.98
C SER A 208 -8.27 -7.35 26.66
N ASP A 209 -9.57 -7.01 26.62
CA ASP A 209 -10.63 -7.86 27.15
C ASP A 209 -11.04 -8.88 26.09
N ILE A 210 -10.33 -10.01 26.09
CA ILE A 210 -10.54 -11.10 25.13
C ILE A 210 -11.59 -12.09 25.65
N GLY A 211 -11.76 -12.17 26.98
CA GLY A 211 -12.70 -13.04 27.65
C GLY A 211 -12.72 -14.47 27.10
N ARG A 212 -13.90 -14.98 26.75
CA ARG A 212 -14.09 -16.35 26.23
C ARG A 212 -13.41 -16.62 24.88
N LYS A 213 -13.00 -15.58 24.15
CA LYS A 213 -12.34 -15.72 22.84
C LYS A 213 -10.84 -16.02 22.95
N GLU A 214 -10.26 -16.02 24.14
CA GLU A 214 -8.82 -16.23 24.35
C GLU A 214 -8.34 -17.55 23.74
N SER A 215 -9.10 -18.61 23.94
CA SER A 215 -8.75 -19.93 23.42
C SER A 215 -8.71 -19.99 21.89
N GLU A 216 -9.51 -19.16 21.21
CA GLU A 216 -9.56 -19.07 19.76
C GLU A 216 -8.55 -18.06 19.19
N LYS A 217 -8.45 -16.87 19.78
CA LYS A 217 -7.64 -15.76 19.24
C LYS A 217 -6.17 -15.80 19.67
N VAL A 218 -5.87 -16.34 20.85
CA VAL A 218 -4.52 -16.29 21.46
C VAL A 218 -3.86 -17.66 21.43
N GLN A 219 -4.59 -18.68 21.92
CA GLN A 219 -4.05 -20.02 22.16
C GLN A 219 -4.10 -20.94 20.94
N SER A 220 -5.07 -20.73 20.03
CA SER A 220 -5.14 -21.50 18.79
C SER A 220 -4.05 -21.05 17.83
N MET A 221 -3.41 -22.03 17.19
CA MET A 221 -2.34 -21.78 16.24
C MET A 221 -2.75 -22.15 14.83
N ILE A 222 -2.30 -21.36 13.88
CA ILE A 222 -2.39 -21.65 12.45
C ILE A 222 -1.02 -21.61 11.80
N VAL A 223 -0.87 -22.31 10.68
CA VAL A 223 0.24 -22.14 9.75
C VAL A 223 -0.34 -21.57 8.47
N ASP A 224 0.03 -20.33 8.17
CA ASP A 224 -0.36 -19.70 6.91
C ASP A 224 0.36 -20.41 5.75
N ALA A 225 -0.37 -20.94 4.78
CA ALA A 225 0.25 -21.58 3.61
C ALA A 225 0.94 -20.56 2.70
N GLY A 226 0.49 -19.29 2.72
CA GLY A 226 1.01 -18.21 1.90
C GLY A 226 2.47 -17.84 2.19
N ILE A 227 3.05 -18.29 3.31
CA ILE A 227 4.46 -18.05 3.65
C ILE A 227 5.44 -18.94 2.88
N TYR A 228 5.01 -20.13 2.42
CA TYR A 228 5.88 -21.08 1.70
C TYR A 228 5.31 -21.58 0.37
N LEU A 229 4.02 -21.33 0.09
CA LEU A 229 3.38 -21.62 -1.20
C LEU A 229 2.80 -20.33 -1.79
N SER A 230 3.53 -19.74 -2.72
CA SER A 230 3.07 -18.55 -3.45
C SER A 230 1.69 -18.79 -4.08
N GLY A 231 0.75 -17.87 -3.86
CA GLY A 231 -0.59 -17.92 -4.42
C GLY A 231 -1.62 -18.78 -3.65
N ARG A 232 -1.25 -19.43 -2.55
CA ARG A 232 -2.23 -20.11 -1.68
C ARG A 232 -2.84 -19.16 -0.67
N THR A 233 -4.16 -19.17 -0.58
CA THR A 233 -4.95 -18.35 0.37
C THR A 233 -5.46 -19.12 1.59
N ASN A 234 -5.12 -20.40 1.69
CA ASN A 234 -5.55 -21.28 2.78
C ASN A 234 -4.57 -21.26 3.96
N PHE A 235 -5.02 -21.78 5.10
CA PHE A 235 -4.19 -21.98 6.30
C PHE A 235 -4.44 -23.37 6.87
N PHE A 236 -3.48 -23.87 7.64
CA PHE A 236 -3.60 -25.12 8.40
C PHE A 236 -3.80 -24.79 9.87
N ARG A 237 -4.79 -25.40 10.51
CA ARG A 237 -5.03 -25.23 11.94
C ARG A 237 -4.32 -26.33 12.73
N ALA A 238 -3.58 -25.96 13.76
CA ALA A 238 -2.99 -26.93 14.68
C ALA A 238 -4.09 -27.57 15.55
N THR A 239 -3.94 -28.86 15.86
CA THR A 239 -4.84 -29.57 16.78
C THR A 239 -4.56 -29.19 18.25
N GLN A 240 -3.30 -28.97 18.58
CA GLN A 240 -2.88 -28.51 19.91
C GLN A 240 -2.89 -26.98 20.00
N LYS A 241 -3.20 -26.49 21.20
CA LYS A 241 -3.17 -25.06 21.55
C LYS A 241 -1.90 -24.75 22.34
N ARG A 242 -1.41 -23.52 22.25
CA ARG A 242 -0.32 -23.00 23.08
C ARG A 242 -0.85 -22.25 24.30
N PRO A 243 -0.08 -22.11 25.39
CA PRO A 243 -0.45 -21.19 26.47
C PRO A 243 -0.48 -19.74 25.98
N SER A 244 -1.26 -18.91 26.68
CA SER A 244 -1.24 -17.46 26.49
C SER A 244 0.12 -16.88 26.89
N PRO A 245 0.60 -15.82 26.21
CA PRO A 245 1.90 -15.24 26.49
C PRO A 245 1.92 -14.58 27.87
N ASP A 246 3.01 -14.78 28.62
CA ASP A 246 3.29 -14.14 29.91
C ASP A 246 4.22 -12.92 29.77
N ALA A 247 5.04 -12.89 28.71
CA ALA A 247 6.01 -11.83 28.45
C ALA A 247 5.40 -10.51 27.95
N PHE A 248 4.16 -10.51 27.48
CA PHE A 248 3.45 -9.31 27.00
C PHE A 248 1.94 -9.52 27.07
N LYS A 249 1.17 -8.44 27.13
CA LYS A 249 -0.29 -8.51 27.07
C LYS A 249 -0.77 -8.54 25.62
N PHE A 250 -1.62 -9.50 25.28
CA PHE A 250 -2.24 -9.55 23.96
C PHE A 250 -3.35 -8.50 23.84
N PHE A 251 -3.25 -7.67 22.82
CA PHE A 251 -4.31 -6.75 22.41
C PHE A 251 -4.83 -7.14 21.03
N THR A 252 -6.12 -6.94 20.82
CA THR A 252 -6.81 -7.18 19.55
C THR A 252 -7.78 -6.05 19.23
N GLY A 253 -8.15 -5.91 17.98
CA GLY A 253 -9.19 -4.96 17.59
C GLY A 253 -9.39 -4.90 16.10
N SER A 254 -9.66 -3.70 15.58
CA SER A 254 -9.88 -3.50 14.16
C SER A 254 -8.57 -3.71 13.37
N PRO A 255 -8.56 -4.50 12.29
CA PRO A 255 -7.35 -4.64 11.46
C PRO A 255 -7.04 -3.37 10.66
N TRP A 256 -7.93 -2.37 10.70
CA TRP A 256 -7.79 -1.12 9.98
C TRP A 256 -7.24 -0.04 10.90
N VAL A 257 -6.08 0.50 10.54
CA VAL A 257 -5.31 1.38 11.43
C VAL A 257 -4.94 2.68 10.73
N ILE A 258 -4.73 3.73 11.53
CA ILE A 258 -4.06 4.97 11.12
C ILE A 258 -2.92 5.19 12.09
N LEU A 259 -1.70 4.93 11.63
CA LEU A 259 -0.52 4.87 12.48
C LEU A 259 0.42 6.01 12.13
N ASN A 260 0.96 6.68 13.12
CA ASN A 260 1.96 7.71 12.89
C ASN A 260 3.24 7.08 12.31
N ARG A 261 4.04 7.90 11.62
CA ARG A 261 5.29 7.45 11.00
C ARG A 261 6.29 6.87 12.00
N ARG A 262 6.49 7.51 13.16
CA ARG A 262 7.48 7.07 14.17
C ARG A 262 7.18 5.67 14.70
N PHE A 263 5.92 5.32 14.85
CA PHE A 263 5.48 3.99 15.29
C PHE A 263 5.71 2.95 14.19
N ILE A 264 5.47 3.31 12.93
CA ILE A 264 5.80 2.44 11.78
C ILE A 264 7.31 2.25 11.66
N GLU A 265 8.11 3.30 11.84
CA GLU A 265 9.57 3.20 11.91
C GLU A 265 10.00 2.27 13.04
N TYR A 266 9.40 2.38 14.22
CA TYR A 266 9.65 1.45 15.32
C TYR A 266 9.33 0.00 14.97
N CYS A 267 8.20 -0.25 14.29
CA CYS A 267 7.80 -1.60 13.88
C CYS A 267 8.75 -2.24 12.84
N VAL A 268 9.33 -1.43 11.94
CA VAL A 268 10.17 -1.91 10.82
C VAL A 268 11.66 -1.86 11.13
N LEU A 269 12.12 -0.78 11.74
CA LEU A 269 13.52 -0.43 11.96
C LEU A 269 13.91 -0.40 13.44
N GLY A 270 12.96 -0.56 14.36
CA GLY A 270 13.20 -0.45 15.80
C GLY A 270 14.36 -1.32 16.27
N TRP A 271 15.24 -0.73 17.05
CA TRP A 271 16.38 -1.41 17.68
C TRP A 271 15.97 -2.38 18.81
N GLU A 272 14.88 -2.09 19.50
CA GLU A 272 14.31 -2.98 20.53
C GLU A 272 13.76 -4.29 19.95
N ASN A 273 13.70 -5.31 20.80
CA ASN A 273 13.25 -6.65 20.40
C ASN A 273 11.73 -6.83 20.38
N LEU A 274 10.96 -5.95 21.03
CA LEU A 274 9.51 -6.11 21.19
C LEU A 274 8.77 -6.32 19.84
N PRO A 275 8.96 -5.48 18.80
CA PRO A 275 8.32 -5.71 17.50
C PRO A 275 8.72 -7.05 16.87
N ARG A 276 10.00 -7.43 16.93
CA ARG A 276 10.50 -8.70 16.35
C ARG A 276 9.94 -9.91 17.07
N LEU A 277 9.89 -9.88 18.41
CA LEU A 277 9.33 -10.95 19.24
C LEU A 277 7.83 -11.12 18.96
N LEU A 278 7.09 -10.01 18.87
CA LEU A 278 5.68 -10.03 18.51
C LEU A 278 5.48 -10.54 17.07
N LEU A 279 6.32 -10.17 16.11
CA LEU A 279 6.23 -10.74 14.75
C LEU A 279 6.37 -12.26 14.75
N MET A 280 7.34 -12.79 15.49
CA MET A 280 7.52 -14.24 15.64
C MET A 280 6.27 -14.89 16.26
N TYR A 281 5.70 -14.26 17.29
CA TYR A 281 4.50 -14.76 17.96
C TYR A 281 3.26 -14.74 17.04
N PHE A 282 3.07 -13.64 16.30
CA PHE A 282 1.92 -13.40 15.41
C PHE A 282 2.02 -14.17 14.09
N ASN A 283 3.16 -14.81 13.79
CA ASN A 283 3.28 -15.66 12.61
C ASN A 283 2.25 -16.82 12.60
N ASN A 284 1.92 -17.35 13.78
CA ASN A 284 0.99 -18.47 13.92
C ASN A 284 -0.33 -18.08 14.61
N VAL A 285 -0.66 -16.79 14.67
CA VAL A 285 -1.93 -16.27 15.21
C VAL A 285 -2.95 -16.17 14.08
N MET A 286 -4.21 -16.48 14.36
CA MET A 286 -5.31 -16.15 13.44
C MET A 286 -5.56 -14.65 13.39
N LEU A 287 -5.74 -14.11 12.17
CA LEU A 287 -6.02 -12.69 11.93
C LEU A 287 -4.95 -11.78 12.59
N PRO A 288 -3.65 -11.99 12.29
CA PRO A 288 -2.59 -11.28 13.01
C PRO A 288 -2.59 -9.77 12.76
N GLN A 289 -3.21 -9.29 11.68
CA GLN A 289 -3.44 -7.86 11.44
C GLN A 289 -4.36 -7.22 12.51
N GLU A 290 -5.25 -7.98 13.13
CA GLU A 290 -6.12 -7.53 14.22
C GLU A 290 -5.38 -7.43 15.56
N GLY A 291 -4.14 -7.93 15.68
CA GLY A 291 -3.47 -8.00 16.98
C GLY A 291 -2.03 -7.50 17.02
N TYR A 292 -1.29 -7.55 15.91
CA TYR A 292 0.13 -7.19 15.91
C TYR A 292 0.37 -5.73 16.30
N PHE A 293 -0.17 -4.77 15.53
CA PHE A 293 0.04 -3.35 15.82
C PHE A 293 -0.51 -2.95 17.19
N HIS A 294 -1.67 -3.51 17.56
CA HIS A 294 -2.33 -3.34 18.85
C HIS A 294 -1.42 -3.78 20.01
N SER A 295 -0.85 -4.98 19.91
CA SER A 295 0.02 -5.51 20.96
C SER A 295 1.36 -4.79 21.00
N VAL A 296 1.96 -4.44 19.86
CA VAL A 296 3.23 -3.69 19.83
C VAL A 296 3.06 -2.31 20.45
N ILE A 297 2.02 -1.56 20.06
CA ILE A 297 1.83 -0.18 20.52
C ILE A 297 1.51 -0.12 22.02
N CYS A 298 0.65 -1.02 22.51
CA CYS A 298 0.23 -1.01 23.89
C CYS A 298 1.26 -1.56 24.87
N ASN A 299 2.15 -2.44 24.43
CA ASN A 299 3.27 -2.92 25.26
C ASN A 299 4.53 -2.04 25.13
N SER A 300 4.51 -0.99 24.29
CA SER A 300 5.63 -0.05 24.16
C SER A 300 5.46 1.16 25.07
N LEU A 301 6.48 1.44 25.89
CA LEU A 301 6.48 2.59 26.80
C LEU A 301 6.38 3.94 26.06
N ASP A 302 7.04 4.03 24.90
CA ASP A 302 7.10 5.27 24.09
C ASP A 302 5.79 5.56 23.36
N PHE A 303 5.02 4.53 23.01
CA PHE A 303 3.86 4.69 22.13
C PHE A 303 2.50 4.46 22.81
N ARG A 304 2.42 3.73 23.94
CA ARG A 304 1.13 3.39 24.57
C ARG A 304 0.24 4.59 24.90
N ASN A 305 0.85 5.72 25.25
CA ASN A 305 0.15 6.96 25.60
C ASN A 305 -0.28 7.81 24.40
N SER A 306 0.14 7.42 23.19
CA SER A 306 -0.23 8.08 21.93
C SER A 306 -1.38 7.38 21.21
N THR A 307 -2.08 6.47 21.90
CA THR A 307 -3.15 5.67 21.32
C THR A 307 -4.51 6.35 21.47
N VAL A 308 -5.25 6.39 20.38
CA VAL A 308 -6.65 6.81 20.33
C VAL A 308 -7.46 5.57 19.97
N ASN A 309 -8.30 5.11 20.91
CA ASN A 309 -9.06 3.86 20.77
C ASN A 309 -10.28 4.01 19.84
N ASN A 310 -9.99 4.19 18.55
CA ASN A 310 -10.94 4.42 17.47
C ASN A 310 -10.21 4.22 16.15
N ASP A 311 -10.82 3.56 15.17
CA ASP A 311 -10.22 3.35 13.84
C ASP A 311 -10.72 4.33 12.77
N LEU A 312 -11.47 5.37 13.15
CA LEU A 312 -12.05 6.39 12.28
C LEU A 312 -12.89 5.83 11.13
N ARG A 313 -13.56 4.68 11.33
CA ARG A 313 -14.41 4.02 10.32
C ARG A 313 -15.85 3.84 10.78
N TYR A 314 -16.78 4.32 9.98
CA TYR A 314 -18.20 4.02 10.14
C TYR A 314 -18.47 2.57 9.75
N LYS A 315 -19.06 1.81 10.67
CA LYS A 315 -19.38 0.39 10.53
C LYS A 315 -20.78 0.16 11.08
N VAL A 316 -21.54 -0.73 10.44
CA VAL A 316 -22.81 -1.24 10.97
C VAL A 316 -22.64 -2.75 11.20
N TRP A 317 -23.02 -3.21 12.37
CA TRP A 317 -22.89 -4.61 12.78
C TRP A 317 -24.27 -5.25 12.93
N ASP A 318 -24.34 -6.55 12.70
CA ASP A 318 -25.46 -7.38 13.17
C ASP A 318 -25.52 -7.40 14.70
N ASP A 319 -26.67 -7.80 15.24
CA ASP A 319 -26.84 -8.09 16.66
C ASP A 319 -27.23 -9.57 16.85
N PRO A 320 -26.33 -10.44 17.36
CA PRO A 320 -24.96 -10.13 17.80
C PRO A 320 -23.98 -9.91 16.63
N PRO A 321 -22.86 -9.19 16.84
CA PRO A 321 -21.88 -8.93 15.78
C PRO A 321 -21.26 -10.22 15.22
N GLN A 322 -21.27 -10.34 13.88
CA GLN A 322 -20.55 -11.39 13.16
C GLN A 322 -19.06 -11.03 12.93
N THR A 323 -18.35 -11.84 12.15
CA THR A 323 -16.92 -11.66 11.86
C THR A 323 -16.65 -10.38 11.06
N GLU A 324 -17.55 -10.00 10.16
CA GLU A 324 -17.45 -8.80 9.35
C GLU A 324 -18.69 -7.92 9.49
N PRO A 325 -18.56 -6.58 9.36
CA PRO A 325 -19.70 -5.69 9.40
C PRO A 325 -20.64 -5.91 8.20
N LEU A 326 -21.88 -5.45 8.34
CA LEU A 326 -22.87 -5.47 7.29
C LEU A 326 -22.44 -4.64 6.08
N PHE A 327 -22.97 -5.02 4.91
CA PHE A 327 -22.85 -4.19 3.73
C PHE A 327 -23.71 -2.94 3.87
N LEU A 328 -23.09 -1.77 3.68
CA LEU A 328 -23.78 -0.50 3.72
C LEU A 328 -24.66 -0.35 2.47
N THR A 329 -25.89 0.08 2.72
CA THR A 329 -26.94 0.30 1.71
C THR A 329 -27.48 1.72 1.80
N MET A 330 -28.34 2.13 0.87
CA MET A 330 -28.95 3.46 0.87
C MET A 330 -29.65 3.83 2.19
N ALA A 331 -30.19 2.84 2.91
CA ALA A 331 -30.84 3.03 4.21
C ALA A 331 -29.88 3.58 5.30
N HIS A 332 -28.58 3.35 5.13
CA HIS A 332 -27.56 3.78 6.08
C HIS A 332 -26.98 5.16 5.77
N TYR A 333 -27.32 5.75 4.62
CA TYR A 333 -26.67 6.95 4.08
C TYR A 333 -26.68 8.12 5.08
N ASP A 334 -27.84 8.50 5.62
CA ASP A 334 -27.94 9.68 6.48
C ASP A 334 -27.18 9.50 7.80
N LYS A 335 -27.26 8.31 8.41
CA LYS A 335 -26.50 7.99 9.63
C LYS A 335 -24.99 8.02 9.38
N MET A 336 -24.55 7.44 8.25
CA MET A 336 -23.16 7.44 7.82
C MET A 336 -22.62 8.86 7.61
N VAL A 337 -23.34 9.70 6.88
CA VAL A 337 -22.97 11.11 6.60
C VAL A 337 -22.92 11.95 7.88
N ASN A 338 -23.79 11.66 8.84
CA ASN A 338 -23.87 12.40 10.10
C ASN A 338 -22.92 11.88 11.18
N SER A 339 -22.23 10.76 10.95
CA SER A 339 -21.27 10.18 11.90
C SER A 339 -20.05 11.07 12.16
N GLY A 340 -19.66 11.91 11.17
CA GLY A 340 -18.44 12.70 11.20
C GLY A 340 -17.16 11.89 10.96
N GLN A 341 -17.26 10.59 10.64
CA GLN A 341 -16.09 9.75 10.39
C GLN A 341 -15.57 9.96 8.95
N PRO A 342 -14.24 9.84 8.73
CA PRO A 342 -13.65 10.07 7.41
C PRO A 342 -13.80 8.90 6.45
N PHE A 343 -14.04 7.68 6.95
CA PHE A 343 -14.16 6.46 6.16
C PHE A 343 -15.37 5.63 6.60
N ALA A 344 -15.85 4.76 5.71
CA ALA A 344 -16.90 3.79 6.00
C ALA A 344 -16.62 2.42 5.38
N ARG A 345 -17.24 1.38 5.96
CA ARG A 345 -17.20 0.01 5.44
C ARG A 345 -18.38 -0.86 5.94
N ARG A 346 -18.75 -1.93 5.23
CA ARG A 346 -18.19 -2.39 3.95
C ARG A 346 -19.15 -2.10 2.79
N PHE A 347 -18.60 -1.82 1.61
CA PHE A 347 -19.38 -1.57 0.40
C PHE A 347 -19.35 -2.77 -0.55
N GLN A 348 -20.48 -3.04 -1.20
CA GLN A 348 -20.53 -3.98 -2.33
C GLN A 348 -19.87 -3.36 -3.56
N ALA A 349 -19.30 -4.22 -4.41
CA ALA A 349 -18.76 -3.79 -5.69
C ALA A 349 -19.84 -3.10 -6.53
N ASN A 350 -19.54 -1.92 -7.07
CA ASN A 350 -20.44 -1.12 -7.91
C ASN A 350 -21.83 -0.84 -7.27
N GLY A 351 -21.91 -0.79 -5.94
CA GLY A 351 -23.15 -0.47 -5.25
C GLY A 351 -23.57 1.00 -5.50
N PRO A 352 -24.88 1.29 -5.69
CA PRO A 352 -25.35 2.63 -6.01
C PRO A 352 -25.07 3.66 -4.90
N LEU A 353 -24.85 3.18 -3.68
CA LEU A 353 -24.44 4.03 -2.55
C LEU A 353 -23.09 4.71 -2.80
N LEU A 354 -22.14 4.03 -3.48
CA LEU A 354 -20.85 4.60 -3.82
C LEU A 354 -21.01 5.79 -4.78
N ASP A 355 -21.93 5.68 -5.75
CA ASP A 355 -22.21 6.76 -6.70
C ASP A 355 -22.85 7.95 -5.99
N LYS A 356 -23.75 7.69 -5.03
CA LYS A 356 -24.31 8.75 -4.18
C LYS A 356 -23.24 9.43 -3.31
N ILE A 357 -22.27 8.69 -2.78
CA ILE A 357 -21.13 9.28 -2.03
C ILE A 357 -20.29 10.17 -2.96
N ASP A 358 -19.92 9.66 -4.14
CA ASP A 358 -19.16 10.43 -5.13
C ASP A 358 -19.86 11.73 -5.52
N GLU A 359 -21.16 11.67 -5.80
CA GLU A 359 -21.93 12.84 -6.25
C GLU A 359 -22.22 13.83 -5.10
N LYS A 360 -22.64 13.34 -3.93
CA LYS A 360 -23.15 14.20 -2.86
C LYS A 360 -22.08 14.66 -1.89
N LEU A 361 -21.13 13.79 -1.52
CA LEU A 361 -20.09 14.09 -0.54
C LEU A 361 -18.79 14.53 -1.19
N LEU A 362 -18.26 13.72 -2.11
CA LEU A 362 -16.92 13.94 -2.65
C LEU A 362 -16.90 14.91 -3.84
N LYS A 363 -18.05 15.13 -4.49
CA LYS A 363 -18.16 15.87 -5.76
C LYS A 363 -17.20 15.32 -6.82
N ARG A 364 -17.00 14.00 -6.82
CA ARG A 364 -16.05 13.30 -7.70
C ARG A 364 -16.68 13.08 -9.09
N PRO A 365 -15.99 13.43 -10.17
CA PRO A 365 -16.39 13.00 -11.51
C PRO A 365 -16.19 11.47 -11.64
N GLY A 366 -17.03 10.78 -12.42
CA GLY A 366 -16.98 9.32 -12.50
C GLY A 366 -15.61 8.73 -12.85
N HIS A 367 -14.83 9.40 -13.71
CA HIS A 367 -13.57 8.91 -14.28
C HIS A 367 -12.30 9.55 -13.71
N GLY A 368 -12.39 10.49 -12.76
CA GLY A 368 -11.24 11.27 -12.29
C GLY A 368 -11.11 11.32 -10.76
N PRO A 369 -10.02 11.92 -10.26
CA PRO A 369 -9.80 12.13 -8.84
C PRO A 369 -10.80 13.14 -8.25
N VAL A 370 -10.95 13.13 -6.93
CA VAL A 370 -11.75 14.12 -6.21
C VAL A 370 -11.15 15.52 -6.40
N PRO A 371 -11.93 16.51 -6.90
CA PRO A 371 -11.43 17.87 -7.05
C PRO A 371 -11.13 18.52 -5.69
N GLY A 372 -9.87 18.95 -5.50
CA GLY A 372 -9.43 19.76 -4.37
C GLY A 372 -8.96 21.15 -4.79
N ALA A 373 -8.43 21.93 -3.85
CA ALA A 373 -7.85 23.25 -4.11
C ALA A 373 -6.69 23.20 -5.13
N TRP A 374 -6.01 22.06 -5.21
CA TRP A 374 -4.93 21.80 -6.14
C TRP A 374 -5.37 21.66 -7.60
N CYS A 375 -6.67 21.48 -7.89
CA CYS A 375 -7.17 21.35 -9.27
C CYS A 375 -7.43 22.74 -9.89
N ALA A 376 -6.74 23.05 -10.99
CA ALA A 376 -6.72 24.38 -11.62
C ALA A 376 -7.46 24.44 -12.96
N GLY A 377 -7.85 23.28 -13.52
CA GLY A 377 -8.52 23.20 -14.81
C GLY A 377 -9.90 23.86 -14.78
N ARG A 378 -10.25 24.55 -15.87
CA ARG A 378 -11.62 25.08 -16.03
C ARG A 378 -12.61 23.92 -16.06
N LYS A 379 -13.64 23.99 -15.21
CA LYS A 379 -14.75 23.03 -15.25
C LYS A 379 -15.46 23.14 -16.61
N SER A 380 -15.31 22.11 -17.44
CA SER A 380 -16.03 21.92 -18.69
C SER A 380 -16.51 20.47 -18.75
N TRP A 381 -17.56 20.20 -19.52
CA TRP A 381 -18.16 18.87 -19.61
C TRP A 381 -17.16 17.80 -20.09
N PHE A 382 -16.14 18.20 -20.85
CA PHE A 382 -15.14 17.31 -21.45
C PHE A 382 -13.74 17.42 -20.83
N ILE A 383 -13.53 18.30 -19.84
CA ILE A 383 -12.19 18.57 -19.29
C ILE A 383 -12.21 18.29 -17.78
N ASP A 384 -11.41 17.31 -17.36
CA ASP A 384 -11.17 17.03 -15.95
C ASP A 384 -10.50 18.26 -15.31
N PRO A 385 -11.11 18.90 -14.28
CA PRO A 385 -10.51 20.03 -13.58
C PRO A 385 -9.15 19.70 -12.95
N CYS A 386 -8.84 18.43 -12.71
CA CYS A 386 -7.60 17.97 -12.10
C CYS A 386 -6.52 17.54 -13.12
N SER A 387 -6.78 17.73 -14.42
CA SER A 387 -5.78 17.56 -15.48
C SER A 387 -4.70 18.64 -15.48
N GLN A 388 -5.00 19.80 -14.89
CA GLN A 388 -4.07 20.89 -14.60
C GLN A 388 -4.10 21.16 -13.09
N TRP A 389 -2.94 21.45 -12.50
CA TRP A 389 -2.82 21.66 -11.06
C TRP A 389 -2.17 22.99 -10.68
N SER A 390 -2.60 23.50 -9.53
CA SER A 390 -2.13 24.72 -8.87
C SER A 390 -1.25 24.36 -7.66
N ASP A 391 -1.23 25.22 -6.64
CA ASP A 391 -0.51 25.01 -5.40
C ASP A 391 -1.12 23.84 -4.58
N VAL A 392 -0.37 22.74 -4.52
CA VAL A 392 -0.69 21.51 -3.78
C VAL A 392 -0.54 21.63 -2.26
N ASN A 393 -0.05 22.77 -1.79
CA ASN A 393 0.10 23.09 -0.36
C ASN A 393 -1.11 23.82 0.21
N VAL A 394 -2.09 24.16 -0.61
CA VAL A 394 -3.36 24.75 -0.18
C VAL A 394 -4.43 23.66 -0.15
N VAL A 395 -5.31 23.73 0.84
CA VAL A 395 -6.52 22.91 0.91
C VAL A 395 -7.74 23.80 1.05
N LYS A 396 -8.87 23.35 0.51
CA LYS A 396 -10.15 24.03 0.61
C LYS A 396 -11.13 23.15 1.41
N PRO A 397 -11.19 23.29 2.74
CA PRO A 397 -12.12 22.52 3.55
C PRO A 397 -13.57 22.86 3.18
N GLY A 398 -14.39 21.82 3.10
CA GLY A 398 -15.84 21.89 2.99
C GLY A 398 -16.55 21.62 4.32
N PRO A 399 -17.90 21.50 4.31
CA PRO A 399 -18.69 21.29 5.52
C PRO A 399 -18.35 20.01 6.29
N GLN A 400 -17.83 18.98 5.60
CA GLN A 400 -17.46 17.72 6.23
C GLN A 400 -16.18 17.85 7.06
N ALA A 401 -15.27 18.78 6.75
CA ALA A 401 -14.07 19.03 7.56
C ALA A 401 -14.42 19.41 9.00
N LEU A 402 -15.45 20.24 9.19
CA LEU A 402 -15.90 20.69 10.51
C LEU A 402 -16.51 19.54 11.33
N LYS A 403 -17.31 18.68 10.67
CA LYS A 403 -17.88 17.48 11.31
C LYS A 403 -16.77 16.52 11.73
N LEU A 404 -15.79 16.30 10.85
CA LEU A 404 -14.64 15.46 11.11
C LEU A 404 -13.79 16.00 12.26
N GLN A 405 -13.47 17.29 12.25
CA GLN A 405 -12.73 17.94 13.33
C GLN A 405 -13.43 17.77 14.67
N LYS A 406 -14.75 18.00 14.74
CA LYS A 406 -15.53 17.78 15.95
C LYS A 406 -15.49 16.31 16.41
N TYR A 407 -15.56 15.37 15.48
CA TYR A 407 -15.48 13.95 15.79
C TYR A 407 -14.11 13.56 16.36
N ILE A 408 -13.03 14.02 15.73
CA ILE A 408 -11.65 13.76 16.16
C ILE A 408 -11.40 14.37 17.54
N ASN A 409 -11.77 15.63 17.78
CA ASN A 409 -11.58 16.29 19.07
C ASN A 409 -12.26 15.50 20.20
N ARG A 410 -13.52 15.09 20.02
CA ARG A 410 -14.22 14.25 20.99
C ARG A 410 -13.48 12.93 21.25
N THR A 411 -12.93 12.32 20.21
CA THR A 411 -12.22 11.03 20.33
C THR A 411 -10.88 11.20 21.06
N LEU A 412 -10.20 12.33 20.87
CA LEU A 412 -8.98 12.69 21.62
C LEU A 412 -9.30 12.96 23.10
N GLU A 413 -10.36 13.72 23.39
CA GLU A 413 -10.83 13.97 24.76
C GLU A 413 -11.20 12.66 25.48
N GLU A 414 -11.87 11.72 24.79
CA GLU A 414 -12.16 10.38 25.32
C GLU A 414 -10.88 9.59 25.62
N ALA A 415 -9.83 9.73 24.80
CA ALA A 415 -8.55 9.07 25.03
C ALA A 415 -7.81 9.65 26.25
N ASP A 416 -7.78 10.98 26.36
CA ASP A 416 -7.14 11.71 27.48
C ASP A 416 -7.81 11.43 28.83
N SER A 417 -9.13 11.25 28.83
CA SER A 417 -9.89 10.89 30.05
C SER A 417 -9.57 9.50 30.61
N GLY A 418 -8.67 8.73 29.98
CA GLY A 418 -8.18 7.44 30.48
C GLY A 418 -9.18 6.29 30.34
N ALA A 419 -10.38 6.54 29.82
CA ALA A 419 -11.45 5.54 29.75
C ALA A 419 -11.12 4.36 28.82
N LYS A 420 -10.21 4.50 27.85
CA LYS A 420 -9.97 3.50 26.78
C LYS A 420 -8.50 3.34 26.32
N SER A 421 -7.54 3.81 27.12
CA SER A 421 -6.10 3.64 26.84
C SER A 421 -5.64 2.18 27.03
N CYS A 422 -4.45 1.83 26.56
CA CYS A 422 -3.80 0.52 26.68
C CYS A 422 -3.72 0.04 28.13
N ARG A 423 -4.79 -0.59 28.63
CA ARG A 423 -4.85 -1.16 29.98
C ARG A 423 -4.00 -2.42 30.02
N LEU A 424 -2.77 -2.29 30.51
CA LEU A 424 -1.84 -3.41 30.73
C LEU A 424 -2.35 -4.37 31.81
#